data_AF-A0A8S1IK33-F1
#
_entry.id   AF-A0A8S1IK33-F1
#
_cell.length_a   1.000
_cell.length_b   1.000
_cell.length_c   1.000
_cell.angle_alpha   90.00
_cell.angle_beta   90.00
_cell.angle_gamma   90.00
#
_symmetry.space_group_name_H-M   'P 1'
#
loop_
_entity.id
_entity.type
_entity.pdbx_description
1 polymer ?
#
loop_
_entity_poly.entity_id
_entity_poly.type
_entity_poly.pdbx_seq_one_letter_code
_entity_poly.pdbx_strand_id
1 'polypeptide(L)'
;MSVYIHGRKYNVLSGKSSVQSISLLSVLYEQNMFMHNSKDVSPVEEEKESRFNNADRFFAFWLFQWAFAATSATIVSGAVAERCQFRAYVVYTFVITGFVYPIVVHWVWSKEGWLSAFRVEDFSSGEDRPDVLFDKTLGMIDFAGSGVVHMTGGGAALMAATIIGPRYGRFDKDKKVQPMVGQSPALTTLGIFILWFGWYGFNPGSTLEFYEHMYVASKCAVNTTLSAAGGGLTTLLVDTVVFNHPPDISPILN
;
A
#
# COMPACT_ATOMS: atom_id res chain seq x y z
N MET A 1 14.76 29.26 -25.53
CA MET A 1 13.52 30.09 -25.61
C MET A 1 13.17 30.51 -24.18
N SER A 2 12.75 31.75 -23.92
CA SER A 2 12.43 32.19 -22.54
C SER A 2 10.92 32.40 -22.44
N VAL A 3 10.31 31.95 -21.35
CA VAL A 3 8.87 32.13 -21.09
C VAL A 3 8.70 32.96 -19.82
N TYR A 4 7.74 33.88 -19.83
CA TYR A 4 7.39 34.72 -18.68
C TYR A 4 6.08 34.24 -18.07
N ILE A 5 6.09 33.99 -16.77
CA ILE A 5 4.91 33.64 -15.98
C ILE A 5 4.91 34.52 -14.73
N HIS A 6 3.80 35.23 -14.46
CA HIS A 6 3.64 36.17 -13.35
C HIS A 6 4.79 37.21 -13.22
N GLY A 7 5.24 37.77 -14.35
CA GLY A 7 6.26 38.82 -14.37
C GLY A 7 7.69 38.36 -14.08
N ARG A 8 7.94 37.06 -13.85
CA ARG A 8 9.30 36.51 -13.70
C ARG A 8 9.74 35.77 -14.97
N LYS A 9 11.00 35.97 -15.35
CA LYS A 9 11.63 35.39 -16.54
C LYS A 9 12.21 34.02 -16.21
N TYR A 10 11.77 32.98 -16.91
CA TYR A 10 12.35 31.64 -16.81
C TYR A 10 13.02 31.25 -18.12
N ASN A 11 14.29 30.83 -18.04
CA ASN A 11 15.06 30.38 -19.19
C ASN A 11 14.85 28.88 -19.38
N VAL A 12 14.32 28.46 -20.54
CA VAL A 12 14.25 27.04 -20.88
C VAL A 12 15.67 26.57 -21.19
N LEU A 13 16.24 25.76 -20.30
CA LEU A 13 17.53 25.12 -20.52
C LEU A 13 17.39 24.11 -21.66
N SER A 14 18.21 24.32 -22.70
CA SER A 14 18.32 23.43 -23.85
C SER A 14 18.83 22.07 -23.41
N GLY A 15 18.05 21.02 -23.66
CA GLY A 15 18.41 19.65 -23.34
C GLY A 15 19.67 19.18 -24.08
N LYS A 16 20.53 18.49 -23.33
CA LYS A 16 21.36 17.40 -23.86
C LYS A 16 20.99 16.12 -23.12
N SER A 17 20.79 15.10 -23.92
CA SER A 17 20.39 13.74 -23.59
C SER A 17 21.31 13.05 -22.58
N SER A 18 20.71 12.50 -21.53
CA SER A 18 21.06 11.17 -21.05
C SER A 18 19.80 10.57 -20.45
N VAL A 19 19.31 9.49 -21.03
CA VAL A 19 18.31 8.61 -20.44
C VAL A 19 18.91 8.06 -19.16
N GLN A 20 18.72 8.75 -18.04
CA GLN A 20 18.98 8.17 -16.73
C GLN A 20 17.83 7.21 -16.46
N SER A 21 18.14 5.92 -16.51
CA SER A 21 17.35 4.88 -15.86
C SER A 21 17.26 5.22 -14.37
N ILE A 22 16.22 5.96 -14.01
CA ILE A 22 15.87 6.33 -12.64
C ILE A 22 15.35 5.06 -11.96
N SER A 23 16.24 4.40 -11.20
CA SER A 23 15.89 3.25 -10.36
C SER A 23 14.97 3.70 -9.22
N LEU A 24 14.16 2.78 -8.70
CA LEU A 24 13.21 3.01 -7.59
C LEU A 24 13.84 3.75 -6.39
N LEU A 25 15.16 3.59 -6.18
CA LEU A 25 15.95 4.25 -5.14
C LEU A 25 15.97 5.79 -5.27
N SER A 26 15.98 6.33 -6.49
CA SER A 26 15.99 7.78 -6.71
C SER A 26 14.63 8.43 -6.41
N VAL A 27 13.53 7.68 -6.58
CA VAL A 27 12.18 8.11 -6.18
C VAL A 27 12.05 8.17 -4.65
N LEU A 28 12.66 7.20 -3.94
CA LEU A 28 12.70 7.19 -2.48
C LEU A 28 13.63 8.26 -1.90
N TYR A 29 14.70 8.61 -2.62
CA TYR A 29 15.61 9.70 -2.24
C TYR A 29 14.93 11.07 -2.25
N GLU A 30 14.07 11.35 -3.25
CA GLU A 30 13.28 12.58 -3.29
C GLU A 30 12.23 12.63 -2.16
N GLN A 31 11.67 11.49 -1.77
CA GLN A 31 10.77 11.39 -0.62
C GLN A 31 11.47 11.72 0.72
N ASN A 32 12.79 11.46 0.83
CA ASN A 32 13.61 11.81 2.01
C ASN A 32 14.09 13.27 2.05
N MET A 33 14.20 13.95 0.90
CA MET A 33 14.58 15.37 0.82
C MET A 33 13.52 16.31 1.42
N PHE A 34 12.31 15.80 1.71
CA PHE A 34 11.17 16.55 2.21
C PHE A 34 11.37 17.21 3.61
N MET A 35 12.46 16.91 4.31
CA MET A 35 12.74 17.52 5.62
C MET A 35 13.61 18.79 5.56
N HIS A 36 14.12 19.18 4.39
CA HIS A 36 15.08 20.29 4.30
C HIS A 36 14.98 21.08 2.99
N ASN A 37 13.98 21.96 2.85
CA ASN A 37 14.17 23.20 2.09
C ASN A 37 13.06 24.24 2.34
N SER A 38 13.22 25.07 3.37
CA SER A 38 12.54 26.36 3.51
C SER A 38 13.60 27.45 3.52
N LYS A 39 13.86 28.07 2.36
CA LYS A 39 14.67 29.28 2.27
C LYS A 39 13.78 30.33 1.63
N ASP A 40 13.27 31.24 2.46
CA ASP A 40 12.65 32.55 2.15
C ASP A 40 11.39 32.86 2.98
N VAL A 41 11.28 32.38 4.23
CA VAL A 41 10.22 32.75 5.19
C VAL A 41 10.86 33.31 6.46
N SER A 42 10.25 34.33 7.08
CA SER A 42 10.75 34.88 8.34
C SER A 42 10.62 33.84 9.46
N PRO A 43 11.54 33.75 10.45
CA PRO A 43 11.56 32.64 11.41
C PRO A 43 10.26 32.43 12.20
N VAL A 44 9.48 33.49 12.41
CA VAL A 44 8.20 33.47 13.13
C VAL A 44 7.04 33.03 12.23
N GLU A 45 7.08 33.41 10.95
CA GLU A 45 6.12 32.91 9.95
C GLU A 45 6.44 31.47 9.59
N GLU A 46 7.71 31.07 9.55
CA GLU A 46 8.17 29.70 9.34
C GLU A 46 7.78 28.77 10.51
N GLU A 47 7.85 29.25 11.75
CA GLU A 47 7.37 28.51 12.92
C GLU A 47 5.85 28.38 12.92
N LYS A 48 5.10 29.45 12.57
CA LYS A 48 3.64 29.37 12.49
C LYS A 48 3.17 28.51 11.32
N GLU A 49 3.71 28.72 10.13
CA GLU A 49 3.38 27.98 8.91
C GLU A 49 3.80 26.51 9.04
N SER A 50 4.94 26.19 9.65
CA SER A 50 5.30 24.80 9.94
C SER A 50 4.39 24.16 10.99
N ARG A 51 3.96 24.88 12.04
CA ARG A 51 3.00 24.36 13.04
C ARG A 51 1.61 24.14 12.46
N PHE A 52 1.13 25.04 11.60
CA PHE A 52 -0.13 24.88 10.87
C PHE A 52 -0.05 23.72 9.86
N ASN A 53 1.01 23.66 9.05
CA ASN A 53 1.23 22.57 8.08
C ASN A 53 1.38 21.19 8.75
N ASN A 54 2.00 21.13 9.93
CA ASN A 54 2.18 19.86 10.65
C ASN A 54 0.86 19.33 11.23
N ALA A 55 -0.03 20.21 11.72
CA ALA A 55 -1.33 19.82 12.25
C ALA A 55 -2.30 19.38 11.12
N ASP A 56 -2.29 20.09 9.99
CA ASP A 56 -3.14 19.76 8.83
C ASP A 56 -2.74 18.41 8.20
N ARG A 57 -1.42 18.14 8.11
CA ARG A 57 -0.90 16.87 7.62
C ARG A 57 -1.13 15.72 8.60
N PHE A 58 -1.19 15.98 9.90
CA PHE A 58 -1.40 14.94 10.92
C PHE A 58 -2.72 14.20 10.73
N PHE A 59 -3.85 14.91 10.65
CA PHE A 59 -5.15 14.26 10.51
C PHE A 59 -5.32 13.58 9.16
N ALA A 60 -4.79 14.17 8.09
CA ALA A 60 -4.77 13.55 6.77
C ALA A 60 -3.96 12.24 6.77
N PHE A 61 -2.76 12.25 7.34
CA PHE A 61 -1.91 11.07 7.46
C PHE A 61 -2.52 10.01 8.39
N TRP A 62 -3.10 10.43 9.52
CA TRP A 62 -3.81 9.52 10.43
C TRP A 62 -4.96 8.83 9.72
N LEU A 63 -5.81 9.57 9.00
CA LEU A 63 -6.94 9.02 8.26
C LEU A 63 -6.46 8.05 7.17
N PHE A 64 -5.37 8.40 6.47
CA PHE A 64 -4.77 7.57 5.44
C PHE A 64 -4.27 6.24 6.03
N GLN A 65 -3.50 6.27 7.11
CA GLN A 65 -2.99 5.07 7.77
C GLN A 65 -4.10 4.25 8.44
N TRP A 66 -5.14 4.90 8.99
CA TRP A 66 -6.32 4.23 9.50
C TRP A 66 -7.02 3.41 8.40
N ALA A 67 -7.16 3.96 7.20
CA ALA A 67 -7.77 3.25 6.08
C ALA A 67 -6.95 2.00 5.70
N PHE A 68 -5.61 2.06 5.77
CA PHE A 68 -4.73 0.92 5.49
C PHE A 68 -4.85 -0.17 6.57
N ALA A 69 -4.90 0.24 7.84
CA ALA A 69 -5.15 -0.69 8.96
C ALA A 69 -6.51 -1.39 8.81
N ALA A 70 -7.55 -0.64 8.44
CA ALA A 70 -8.89 -1.17 8.19
C ALA A 70 -8.88 -2.17 7.01
N THR A 71 -8.17 -1.87 5.92
CA THR A 71 -8.00 -2.80 4.80
C THR A 71 -7.33 -4.10 5.25
N SER A 72 -6.25 -4.05 6.03
CA SER A 72 -5.57 -5.25 6.52
C SER A 72 -6.51 -6.12 7.38
N ALA A 73 -7.29 -5.50 8.26
CA ALA A 73 -8.25 -6.20 9.11
C ALA A 73 -9.41 -6.82 8.31
N THR A 74 -9.94 -6.10 7.32
CA THR A 74 -11.12 -6.55 6.55
C THR A 74 -10.81 -7.69 5.57
N ILE A 75 -9.55 -7.91 5.17
CA ILE A 75 -9.13 -9.11 4.43
C ILE A 75 -9.52 -10.39 5.19
N VAL A 76 -9.38 -10.38 6.52
CA VAL A 76 -9.72 -11.54 7.36
C VAL A 76 -11.21 -11.84 7.33
N SER A 77 -12.07 -10.82 7.21
CA SER A 77 -13.52 -10.98 7.21
C SER A 77 -14.00 -11.93 6.11
N GLY A 78 -13.48 -11.78 4.88
CA GLY A 78 -13.84 -12.64 3.76
C GLY A 78 -13.36 -14.08 3.97
N ALA A 79 -12.17 -14.24 4.55
CA ALA A 79 -11.60 -15.57 4.79
C ALA A 79 -12.40 -16.37 5.84
N VAL A 80 -12.95 -15.71 6.85
CA VAL A 80 -13.66 -16.36 7.97
C VAL A 80 -15.19 -16.28 7.87
N ALA A 81 -15.70 -15.71 6.80
CA ALA A 81 -17.13 -15.54 6.54
C ALA A 81 -17.93 -16.84 6.76
N GLU A 82 -19.20 -16.69 7.14
CA GLU A 82 -20.21 -17.75 7.33
C GLU A 82 -20.01 -18.67 8.56
N ARG A 83 -18.81 -18.73 9.15
CA ARG A 83 -18.53 -19.63 10.29
C ARG A 83 -17.78 -19.03 11.47
N CYS A 84 -17.33 -17.79 11.37
CA CYS A 84 -16.76 -17.08 12.52
C CYS A 84 -17.88 -16.52 13.41
N GLN A 85 -17.74 -16.70 14.72
CA GLN A 85 -18.62 -16.04 15.68
C GLN A 85 -18.31 -14.53 15.71
N PHE A 86 -19.35 -13.70 15.70
CA PHE A 86 -19.19 -12.25 15.67
C PHE A 86 -18.32 -11.71 16.82
N ARG A 87 -18.49 -12.22 18.04
CA ARG A 87 -17.67 -11.81 19.20
C ARG A 87 -16.18 -12.11 19.00
N ALA A 88 -15.86 -13.28 18.46
CA ALA A 88 -14.48 -13.64 18.14
C ALA A 88 -13.90 -12.72 17.07
N TYR A 89 -14.70 -12.38 16.05
CA TYR A 89 -14.29 -11.45 15.01
C TYR A 89 -13.99 -10.04 15.53
N VAL A 90 -14.77 -9.52 16.48
CA VAL A 90 -14.52 -8.21 17.11
C VAL A 90 -13.20 -8.22 17.88
N VAL A 91 -12.96 -9.22 18.72
CA VAL A 91 -11.70 -9.36 19.48
C VAL A 91 -10.52 -9.48 18.54
N TYR A 92 -10.67 -10.31 17.50
CA TYR A 92 -9.65 -10.50 16.49
C TYR A 92 -9.30 -9.18 15.78
N THR A 93 -10.32 -8.43 15.36
CA THR A 93 -10.16 -7.13 14.69
C THR A 93 -9.43 -6.12 15.59
N PHE A 94 -9.74 -6.10 16.89
CA PHE A 94 -9.03 -5.28 17.86
C PHE A 94 -7.55 -5.67 17.97
N VAL A 95 -7.23 -6.96 18.03
CA VAL A 95 -5.84 -7.43 18.13
C VAL A 95 -5.04 -7.13 16.86
N ILE A 96 -5.60 -7.35 15.68
CA ILE A 96 -4.86 -7.07 14.43
C ILE A 96 -4.63 -5.57 14.26
N THR A 97 -5.63 -4.73 14.52
CA THR A 97 -5.51 -3.27 14.33
C THR A 97 -4.74 -2.56 15.45
N GLY A 98 -4.81 -3.06 16.69
CA GLY A 98 -4.18 -2.46 17.86
C GLY A 98 -2.77 -2.98 18.16
N PHE A 99 -2.39 -4.15 17.65
CA PHE A 99 -1.11 -4.78 17.98
C PHE A 99 -0.36 -5.29 16.74
N VAL A 100 -0.93 -6.25 16.00
CA VAL A 100 -0.20 -6.93 14.91
C VAL A 100 0.18 -5.96 13.78
N TYR A 101 -0.80 -5.25 13.22
CA TYR A 101 -0.58 -4.35 12.10
C TYR A 101 0.33 -3.17 12.45
N PRO A 102 0.14 -2.44 13.57
CA PRO A 102 1.05 -1.36 13.97
C PRO A 102 2.52 -1.80 14.12
N ILE A 103 2.76 -3.01 14.64
CA ILE A 103 4.12 -3.56 14.75
C ILE A 103 4.75 -3.77 13.36
N VAL A 104 4.00 -4.36 12.43
CA VAL A 104 4.49 -4.58 11.05
C VAL A 104 4.72 -3.25 10.33
N VAL A 105 3.80 -2.29 10.47
CA VAL A 105 3.97 -0.92 9.96
C VAL A 105 5.24 -0.29 10.51
N HIS A 106 5.49 -0.42 11.82
CA HIS A 106 6.71 0.12 12.42
C HIS A 106 7.97 -0.55 11.84
N TRP A 107 7.97 -1.86 11.61
CA TRP A 107 9.14 -2.54 11.05
C TRP A 107 9.54 -2.03 9.66
N VAL A 108 8.56 -1.73 8.80
CA VAL A 108 8.80 -1.45 7.37
C VAL A 108 8.72 0.05 7.05
N TRP A 109 7.75 0.78 7.61
CA TRP A 109 7.48 2.18 7.25
C TRP A 109 7.92 3.20 8.30
N SER A 110 8.38 2.78 9.49
CA SER A 110 9.01 3.70 10.44
C SER A 110 10.47 3.95 10.06
N LYS A 111 10.94 5.19 10.23
CA LYS A 111 12.38 5.54 10.13
C LYS A 111 13.26 4.76 11.10
N GLU A 112 12.67 4.29 12.21
CA GLU A 112 13.34 3.48 13.24
C GLU A 112 13.21 1.97 12.99
N GLY A 113 12.34 1.58 12.05
CA GLY A 113 12.03 0.19 11.73
C GLY A 113 13.27 -0.60 11.31
N TRP A 114 13.40 -1.83 11.82
CA TRP A 114 14.55 -2.69 11.53
C TRP A 114 14.64 -3.11 10.06
N LEU A 115 13.51 -3.13 9.35
CA LEU A 115 13.39 -3.51 7.94
C LEU A 115 13.16 -2.31 7.02
N SER A 116 13.18 -1.08 7.55
CA SER A 116 12.74 0.09 6.78
C SER A 116 13.76 0.54 5.74
N ALA A 117 13.28 0.79 4.51
CA ALA A 117 14.05 1.47 3.48
C ALA A 117 14.21 2.99 3.72
N PHE A 118 13.47 3.57 4.67
CA PHE A 118 13.52 5.00 5.02
C PHE A 118 14.42 5.30 6.22
N ARG A 119 15.26 4.35 6.61
CA ARG A 119 16.15 4.50 7.76
C ARG A 119 17.13 5.64 7.51
N VAL A 120 17.11 6.65 8.38
CA VAL A 120 18.05 7.77 8.38
C VAL A 120 18.99 7.59 9.58
N GLU A 121 20.29 7.73 9.35
CA GLU A 121 21.25 7.91 10.45
C GLU A 121 20.94 9.23 11.16
N ASP A 122 20.74 9.21 12.48
CA ASP A 122 20.99 10.42 13.26
C ASP A 122 22.51 10.62 13.26
N PHE A 123 23.03 11.30 12.24
CA PHE A 123 24.43 11.73 12.21
C PHE A 123 24.75 12.74 13.33
N SER A 124 23.72 13.21 14.04
CA SER A 124 23.76 14.24 15.08
C SER A 124 23.88 13.70 16.52
N SER A 125 23.59 12.42 16.79
CA SER A 125 23.63 11.90 18.17
C SER A 125 25.00 11.37 18.59
N GLY A 126 25.91 11.07 17.66
CA GLY A 126 27.22 10.49 17.98
C GLY A 126 27.16 9.17 18.75
N GLU A 127 25.97 8.57 18.81
CA GLU A 127 25.67 7.40 19.63
C GLU A 127 25.47 6.21 18.69
N ASP A 128 26.35 5.22 18.81
CA ASP A 128 26.24 3.95 18.11
C ASP A 128 24.89 3.31 18.45
N ARG A 129 23.90 3.48 17.57
CA ARG A 129 22.65 2.71 17.69
C ARG A 129 23.03 1.22 17.65
N PRO A 130 22.44 0.39 18.53
CA PRO A 130 22.78 -1.03 18.60
C PRO A 130 22.67 -1.66 17.21
N ASP A 131 23.62 -2.52 16.86
CA ASP A 131 23.68 -3.21 15.58
C ASP A 131 22.33 -3.82 15.22
N VAL A 132 21.61 -3.11 14.36
CA VAL A 132 20.33 -3.54 13.81
C VAL A 132 20.59 -4.72 12.89
N LEU A 133 19.67 -5.69 12.88
CA LEU A 133 19.87 -7.01 12.27
C LEU A 133 20.31 -7.01 10.79
N PHE A 134 20.07 -5.90 10.07
CA PHE A 134 20.47 -5.70 8.68
C PHE A 134 21.28 -4.40 8.53
N ASP A 135 22.32 -4.47 7.70
CA ASP A 135 23.19 -3.34 7.36
C ASP A 135 22.39 -2.15 6.82
N LYS A 136 22.91 -0.94 7.04
CA LYS A 136 22.27 0.37 6.83
C LYS A 136 21.82 0.64 5.38
N THR A 137 22.23 -0.21 4.44
CA THR A 137 21.91 -0.13 3.01
C THR A 137 20.82 -1.10 2.57
N LEU A 138 20.32 -1.95 3.48
CA LEU A 138 19.36 -3.00 3.21
C LEU A 138 18.02 -2.69 3.91
N GLY A 139 16.99 -2.39 3.11
CA GLY A 139 15.63 -2.16 3.60
C GLY A 139 14.59 -2.69 2.61
N MET A 140 13.45 -3.13 3.14
CA MET A 140 12.31 -3.56 2.34
C MET A 140 11.62 -2.34 1.74
N ILE A 141 11.42 -2.39 0.43
CA ILE A 141 10.59 -1.41 -0.28
C ILE A 141 9.19 -1.99 -0.40
N ASP A 142 8.24 -1.34 0.26
CA ASP A 142 6.82 -1.62 0.11
C ASP A 142 6.08 -0.30 -0.11
N PHE A 143 5.78 0.02 -1.37
CA PHE A 143 5.31 1.35 -1.77
C PHE A 143 3.92 1.68 -1.22
N ALA A 144 2.99 0.72 -1.25
CA ALA A 144 1.60 0.92 -0.85
C ALA A 144 1.04 -0.20 0.04
N GLY A 145 1.84 -1.19 0.44
CA GLY A 145 1.42 -2.18 1.44
C GLY A 145 1.12 -3.57 0.89
N SER A 146 1.82 -4.01 -0.17
CA SER A 146 1.74 -5.40 -0.63
C SER A 146 2.16 -6.38 0.47
N GLY A 147 3.21 -6.05 1.23
CA GLY A 147 3.61 -6.77 2.42
C GLY A 147 2.84 -6.29 3.66
N VAL A 148 2.97 -5.01 3.97
CA VAL A 148 2.49 -4.41 5.22
C VAL A 148 0.99 -4.55 5.40
N VAL A 149 0.19 -4.39 4.34
CA VAL A 149 -1.28 -4.50 4.40
C VAL A 149 -1.74 -5.87 3.94
N HIS A 150 -1.44 -6.24 2.69
CA HIS A 150 -2.02 -7.42 2.05
C HIS A 150 -1.43 -8.73 2.54
N MET A 151 -0.10 -8.85 2.67
CA MET A 151 0.52 -10.06 3.22
C MET A 151 0.21 -10.21 4.72
N THR A 152 0.24 -9.13 5.50
CA THR A 152 -0.19 -9.17 6.91
C THR A 152 -1.63 -9.64 7.04
N GLY A 153 -2.56 -9.02 6.31
CA GLY A 153 -3.97 -9.38 6.34
C GLY A 153 -4.21 -10.80 5.82
N GLY A 154 -3.52 -11.20 4.75
CA GLY A 154 -3.60 -12.53 4.15
C GLY A 154 -3.01 -13.63 5.02
N GLY A 155 -1.88 -13.39 5.67
CA GLY A 155 -1.28 -14.32 6.63
C GLY A 155 -2.15 -14.47 7.87
N ALA A 156 -2.69 -13.36 8.38
CA ALA A 156 -3.64 -13.37 9.48
C ALA A 156 -4.93 -14.13 9.08
N ALA A 157 -5.45 -13.89 7.88
CA ALA A 157 -6.59 -14.60 7.31
C ALA A 157 -6.36 -16.11 7.16
N LEU A 158 -5.16 -16.50 6.72
CA LEU A 158 -4.76 -17.91 6.64
C LEU A 158 -4.76 -18.56 8.02
N MET A 159 -4.15 -17.91 9.02
CA MET A 159 -4.14 -18.42 10.39
C MET A 159 -5.55 -18.51 10.99
N ALA A 160 -6.40 -17.51 10.74
CA ALA A 160 -7.78 -17.54 11.20
C ALA A 160 -8.57 -18.68 10.53
N ALA A 161 -8.38 -18.89 9.23
CA ALA A 161 -9.04 -19.96 8.48
C ALA A 161 -8.58 -21.36 8.92
N THR A 162 -7.29 -21.54 9.28
CA THR A 162 -6.78 -22.83 9.78
C THR A 162 -7.31 -23.16 11.16
N ILE A 163 -7.42 -22.17 12.05
CA ILE A 163 -7.96 -22.34 13.41
C ILE A 163 -9.45 -22.64 13.40
N ILE A 164 -10.23 -21.89 12.60
CA ILE A 164 -11.69 -22.07 12.52
C ILE A 164 -12.03 -23.36 11.75
N GLY A 165 -11.22 -23.71 10.75
CA GLY A 165 -11.43 -24.85 9.89
C GLY A 165 -12.34 -24.57 8.68
N PRO A 166 -12.58 -25.62 7.87
CA PRO A 166 -13.31 -25.51 6.62
C PRO A 166 -14.80 -25.27 6.82
N ARG A 167 -15.44 -24.67 5.81
CA ARG A 167 -16.91 -24.58 5.76
C ARG A 167 -17.54 -25.97 5.70
N TYR A 168 -18.72 -26.11 6.30
CA TYR A 168 -19.51 -27.33 6.16
C TYR A 168 -19.77 -27.62 4.68
N GLY A 169 -19.56 -28.89 4.29
CA GLY A 169 -19.72 -29.31 2.90
C GLY A 169 -18.59 -28.87 1.96
N ARG A 170 -17.54 -28.16 2.43
CA ARG A 170 -16.40 -27.80 1.57
C ARG A 170 -15.60 -29.02 1.12
N PHE A 171 -15.54 -30.04 1.95
CA PHE A 171 -14.83 -31.29 1.70
C PHE A 171 -15.75 -32.47 1.95
N ASP A 172 -15.72 -33.47 1.06
CA ASP A 172 -16.42 -34.73 1.28
C ASP A 172 -15.64 -35.68 2.21
N LYS A 173 -16.16 -36.90 2.39
CA LYS A 173 -15.53 -37.93 3.25
C LYS A 173 -14.14 -38.34 2.77
N ASP A 174 -13.86 -38.18 1.48
CA ASP A 174 -12.57 -38.46 0.85
C ASP A 174 -11.65 -37.23 0.82
N LYS A 175 -12.05 -36.14 1.49
CA LYS A 175 -11.38 -34.83 1.51
C LYS A 175 -11.27 -34.17 0.13
N LYS A 176 -12.12 -34.56 -0.84
CA LYS A 176 -12.16 -33.86 -2.13
C LYS A 176 -12.88 -32.54 -2.00
N VAL A 177 -12.37 -31.53 -2.70
CA VAL A 177 -12.96 -30.20 -2.74
C VAL A 177 -14.32 -30.25 -3.42
N GLN A 178 -15.32 -29.73 -2.73
CA GLN A 178 -16.67 -29.58 -3.27
C GLN A 178 -16.89 -28.12 -3.72
N PRO A 179 -17.47 -27.90 -4.92
CA PRO A 179 -17.84 -26.57 -5.38
C PRO A 179 -18.82 -25.91 -4.40
N MET A 180 -18.59 -24.64 -4.08
CA MET A 180 -19.55 -23.82 -3.34
C MET A 180 -20.04 -22.74 -4.28
N VAL A 181 -21.35 -22.72 -4.53
CA VAL A 181 -21.94 -21.79 -5.47
C VAL A 181 -21.83 -20.37 -4.90
N GLY A 182 -21.29 -19.45 -5.69
CA GLY A 182 -21.25 -18.04 -5.35
C GLY A 182 -22.65 -17.43 -5.28
N GLN A 183 -22.87 -16.49 -4.37
CA GLN A 183 -24.20 -15.97 -4.08
C GLN A 183 -24.72 -15.03 -5.18
N SER A 184 -23.86 -14.14 -5.71
CA SER A 184 -24.23 -13.17 -6.75
C SER A 184 -23.01 -12.69 -7.56
N PRO A 185 -22.91 -13.04 -8.86
CA PRO A 185 -21.86 -12.52 -9.73
C PRO A 185 -21.93 -10.99 -9.88
N ALA A 186 -23.13 -10.42 -9.91
CA ALA A 186 -23.33 -8.98 -10.05
C ALA A 186 -22.79 -8.20 -8.83
N LEU A 187 -23.08 -8.66 -7.61
CA LEU A 187 -22.57 -8.01 -6.39
C LEU A 187 -21.05 -8.17 -6.24
N THR A 188 -20.52 -9.34 -6.63
CA THR A 188 -19.06 -9.58 -6.62
C THR A 188 -18.37 -8.63 -7.60
N THR A 189 -18.91 -8.51 -8.82
CA THR A 189 -18.39 -7.59 -9.84
C THR A 189 -18.45 -6.13 -9.38
N LEU A 190 -19.57 -5.71 -8.78
CA LEU A 190 -19.70 -4.36 -8.21
C LEU A 190 -18.65 -4.12 -7.12
N GLY A 191 -18.45 -5.09 -6.23
CA GLY A 191 -17.42 -5.02 -5.20
C GLY A 191 -16.02 -4.81 -5.77
N ILE A 192 -15.67 -5.56 -6.83
CA ILE A 192 -14.38 -5.39 -7.53
C ILE A 192 -14.24 -4.01 -8.16
N PHE A 193 -15.27 -3.44 -8.77
CA PHE A 193 -15.21 -2.08 -9.29
C PHE A 193 -15.03 -1.02 -8.19
N ILE A 194 -15.70 -1.18 -7.04
CA ILE A 194 -15.52 -0.30 -5.88
C ILE A 194 -14.09 -0.40 -5.37
N LEU A 195 -13.57 -1.61 -5.24
CA LEU A 195 -12.19 -1.84 -4.79
C LEU A 195 -11.17 -1.25 -5.78
N TRP A 196 -11.33 -1.49 -7.08
CA TRP A 196 -10.44 -0.94 -8.11
C TRP A 196 -10.46 0.59 -8.09
N PHE A 197 -11.64 1.21 -7.97
CA PHE A 197 -11.73 2.65 -7.77
C PHE A 197 -10.98 3.11 -6.51
N GLY A 198 -11.19 2.43 -5.39
CA GLY A 198 -10.50 2.71 -4.12
C GLY A 198 -8.97 2.57 -4.22
N TRP A 199 -8.46 1.66 -5.07
CA TRP A 199 -7.03 1.46 -5.28
C TRP A 199 -6.33 2.68 -5.89
N TYR A 200 -7.03 3.61 -6.55
CA TYR A 200 -6.41 4.88 -6.98
C TYR A 200 -6.14 5.83 -5.81
N GLY A 201 -6.91 5.74 -4.72
CA GLY A 201 -6.58 6.41 -3.45
C GLY A 201 -5.46 5.69 -2.69
N PHE A 202 -5.44 4.35 -2.76
CA PHE A 202 -4.48 3.52 -2.05
C PHE A 202 -3.06 3.60 -2.66
N ASN A 203 -2.92 3.31 -3.95
CA ASN A 203 -1.63 3.22 -4.62
C ASN A 203 -1.06 4.62 -4.94
N PRO A 204 -1.61 5.42 -5.88
CA PRO A 204 -1.15 6.80 -6.12
C PRO A 204 -1.09 7.66 -4.87
N GLY A 205 -2.07 7.54 -3.96
CA GLY A 205 -2.08 8.30 -2.70
C GLY A 205 -0.93 7.97 -1.76
N SER A 206 -0.30 6.79 -1.89
CA SER A 206 0.93 6.44 -1.14
C SER A 206 2.17 7.22 -1.57
N THR A 207 2.05 8.06 -2.61
CA THR A 207 3.04 9.12 -2.89
C THR A 207 3.06 10.17 -1.78
N LEU A 208 1.98 10.29 -0.99
CA LEU A 208 1.75 11.22 0.13
C LEU A 208 1.74 12.72 -0.26
N GLU A 209 2.19 13.08 -1.46
CA GLU A 209 2.12 14.42 -2.02
C GLU A 209 2.05 14.40 -3.56
N PHE A 210 1.22 15.26 -4.15
CA PHE A 210 1.05 15.32 -5.61
C PHE A 210 1.74 16.51 -6.29
N TYR A 211 1.89 17.65 -5.60
CA TYR A 211 2.34 18.90 -6.24
C TYR A 211 3.73 18.77 -6.85
N GLU A 212 4.68 18.18 -6.12
CA GLU A 212 6.06 17.96 -6.59
C GLU A 212 6.31 16.57 -7.16
N HIS A 213 5.46 15.58 -6.84
CA HIS A 213 5.65 14.18 -7.22
C HIS A 213 4.58 13.64 -8.19
N MET A 214 3.95 14.54 -8.96
CA MET A 214 2.89 14.18 -9.92
C MET A 214 3.31 13.08 -10.90
N TYR A 215 4.57 13.07 -11.34
CA TYR A 215 5.09 12.02 -12.23
C TYR A 215 5.03 10.63 -11.58
N VAL A 216 5.43 10.51 -10.31
CA VAL A 216 5.41 9.24 -9.57
C VAL A 216 3.98 8.78 -9.34
N ALA A 217 3.12 9.69 -8.88
CA ALA A 217 1.73 9.37 -8.58
C ALA A 217 0.94 8.96 -9.85
N SER A 218 1.12 9.67 -10.96
CA SER A 218 0.49 9.34 -12.25
C SER A 218 1.02 8.03 -12.83
N LYS A 219 2.32 7.78 -12.77
CA LYS A 219 2.90 6.49 -13.17
C LYS A 219 2.35 5.34 -12.33
N CYS A 220 2.20 5.55 -11.02
CA CYS A 220 1.59 4.58 -10.13
C CYS A 220 0.12 4.31 -10.47
N ALA A 221 -0.65 5.35 -10.85
CA ALA A 221 -2.03 5.20 -11.30
C ALA A 221 -2.13 4.35 -12.57
N VAL A 222 -1.29 4.64 -13.58
CA VAL A 222 -1.22 3.86 -14.82
C VAL A 222 -0.87 2.40 -14.52
N ASN A 223 0.15 2.17 -13.68
CA ASN A 223 0.54 0.81 -13.28
C ASN A 223 -0.58 0.09 -12.53
N THR A 224 -1.36 0.79 -11.71
CA THR A 224 -2.52 0.22 -11.01
C THR A 224 -3.57 -0.28 -12.00
N THR A 225 -3.89 0.50 -13.04
CA THR A 225 -4.82 0.08 -14.11
C THR A 225 -4.29 -1.12 -14.89
N LEU A 226 -3.03 -1.05 -15.35
CA LEU A 226 -2.44 -2.10 -16.18
C LEU A 226 -2.24 -3.40 -15.40
N SER A 227 -1.90 -3.33 -14.11
CA SER A 227 -1.75 -4.52 -13.27
C SER A 227 -3.07 -5.23 -13.03
N ALA A 228 -4.15 -4.50 -12.77
CA ALA A 228 -5.48 -5.09 -12.60
C ALA A 228 -5.98 -5.74 -13.91
N ALA A 229 -5.83 -5.06 -15.05
CA ALA A 229 -6.19 -5.62 -16.36
C ALA A 229 -5.35 -6.86 -16.71
N GLY A 230 -4.04 -6.79 -16.48
CA GLY A 230 -3.11 -7.90 -16.71
C GLY A 230 -3.40 -9.10 -15.81
N GLY A 231 -3.68 -8.86 -14.52
CA GLY A 231 -4.06 -9.89 -13.54
C GLY A 231 -5.33 -10.62 -13.95
N GLY A 232 -6.42 -9.90 -14.19
CA GLY A 232 -7.70 -10.48 -14.57
C GLY A 232 -7.65 -11.24 -15.91
N LEU A 233 -6.90 -10.74 -16.90
CA LEU A 233 -6.71 -11.47 -18.16
C LEU A 233 -5.86 -12.73 -17.94
N THR A 234 -4.83 -12.66 -17.10
CA THR A 234 -3.98 -13.81 -16.79
C THR A 234 -4.78 -14.90 -16.08
N THR A 235 -5.60 -14.56 -15.09
CA THR A 235 -6.42 -15.54 -14.36
C THR A 235 -7.46 -16.19 -15.28
N LEU A 236 -8.11 -15.43 -16.15
CA LEU A 236 -9.02 -15.96 -17.16
C LEU A 236 -8.32 -16.92 -18.13
N LEU A 237 -7.13 -16.55 -18.63
CA LEU A 237 -6.36 -17.38 -19.56
C LEU A 237 -5.86 -18.66 -18.89
N VAL A 238 -5.38 -18.57 -17.65
CA VAL A 238 -4.96 -19.74 -16.88
C VAL A 238 -6.15 -20.69 -16.67
N ASP A 239 -7.31 -20.18 -16.25
CA ASP A 239 -8.50 -20.99 -16.05
C ASP A 239 -8.99 -21.65 -17.35
N THR A 240 -9.06 -20.89 -18.43
CA THR A 240 -9.58 -21.37 -19.71
C THR A 240 -8.61 -22.33 -20.41
N VAL A 241 -7.31 -21.99 -20.45
CA VAL A 241 -6.32 -22.72 -21.26
C VAL A 241 -5.63 -23.83 -20.48
N VAL A 242 -5.26 -23.59 -19.22
CA VAL A 242 -4.52 -24.58 -18.42
C VAL A 242 -5.48 -25.58 -17.78
N PHE A 243 -6.59 -25.09 -17.22
CA PHE A 243 -7.59 -25.94 -16.56
C PHE A 243 -8.72 -26.40 -17.48
N ASN A 244 -8.76 -25.96 -18.75
CA ASN A 244 -9.77 -26.32 -19.75
C ASN A 244 -11.21 -26.04 -19.28
N HIS A 245 -11.40 -25.00 -18.48
CA HIS A 245 -12.72 -24.55 -18.06
C HIS A 245 -13.34 -23.61 -19.11
N PRO A 246 -14.68 -23.57 -19.22
CA PRO A 246 -15.32 -22.54 -20.03
C PRO A 246 -15.06 -21.15 -19.42
N PRO A 247 -14.89 -20.09 -20.24
CA PRO A 247 -14.71 -18.73 -19.73
C PRO A 247 -15.85 -18.33 -18.78
N ASP A 248 -15.48 -17.95 -17.55
CA ASP A 248 -16.39 -17.48 -16.52
C ASP A 248 -15.91 -16.12 -15.96
N ILE A 249 -16.83 -15.38 -15.35
CA ILE A 249 -16.54 -14.13 -14.67
C ILE A 249 -15.83 -14.35 -13.33
N SER A 250 -15.97 -15.50 -12.68
CA SER A 250 -15.36 -15.72 -11.36
C SER A 250 -13.82 -15.69 -11.38
N PRO A 251 -13.12 -16.35 -12.33
CA PRO A 251 -11.66 -16.30 -12.41
C PRO A 251 -11.10 -14.89 -12.66
N ILE A 252 -11.72 -14.10 -13.55
CA ILE A 252 -11.27 -12.75 -13.89
C ILE A 252 -11.42 -11.76 -12.72
N LEU A 253 -12.33 -12.03 -11.78
CA LEU A 253 -12.55 -11.19 -10.59
C LEU A 253 -11.60 -11.50 -9.42
N ASN A 254 -10.87 -12.62 -9.46
CA ASN A 254 -9.84 -12.98 -8.47
C ASN A 254 -8.49 -12.36 -8.83
#